data_AF-A0A7L2LGY3-F1
#
_entry.id   AF-A0A7L2LGY3-F1
#
_cell.length_a   1.000
_cell.length_b   1.000
_cell.length_c   1.000
_cell.angle_alpha   90.00
_cell.angle_beta   90.00
_cell.angle_gamma   90.00
#
_symmetry.space_group_name_H-M   'P 1'
#
loop_
_entity.id
_entity.type
_entity.pdbx_description
1 polymer ?
#
loop_
_entity_poly.entity_id
_entity_poly.type
_entity_poly.pdbx_seq_one_letter_code
_entity_poly.pdbx_strand_id
1 'polypeptide(L)'
;QLFWEKKLSGLNAFDIAEELVKTMDLPKGLQGVGPGCTDETLLSAIASALHTSTMPITGQLSAAVEKNPGVWLNTSQPLCKAFMVTDEDIRKQEELVQQVRKRLEEALMAD
;
A
#
# COMPACT_ATOMS: atom_id res chain seq x y z
N GLN A 1 -18.22 -7.52 10.73
CA GLN A 1 -17.53 -6.80 9.63
C GLN A 1 -16.38 -7.60 8.99
N LEU A 2 -15.82 -8.64 9.64
CA LEU A 2 -14.71 -9.50 9.15
C LEU A 2 -15.01 -10.40 7.91
N PHE A 3 -16.27 -10.54 7.49
CA PHE A 3 -16.62 -11.47 6.39
C PHE A 3 -16.36 -10.90 4.99
N TRP A 4 -16.27 -9.58 4.83
CA TRP A 4 -16.13 -8.94 3.52
C TRP A 4 -14.73 -9.13 2.92
N GLU A 5 -13.68 -9.00 3.73
CA GLU A 5 -12.29 -9.16 3.28
C GLU A 5 -12.05 -10.56 2.72
N LYS A 6 -12.57 -11.61 3.37
CA LYS A 6 -12.49 -12.99 2.87
C LYS A 6 -13.39 -13.24 1.65
N LYS A 7 -14.45 -12.47 1.47
CA LYS A 7 -15.35 -12.60 0.31
C LYS A 7 -14.78 -11.96 -0.95
N LEU A 8 -13.99 -10.90 -0.79
CA LEU A 8 -13.36 -10.19 -1.89
C LEU A 8 -11.95 -10.72 -2.23
N SER A 9 -11.40 -11.62 -1.40
CA SER A 9 -10.10 -12.24 -1.67
C SER A 9 -10.11 -13.02 -2.98
N GLY A 10 -9.17 -12.70 -3.89
CA GLY A 10 -9.05 -13.36 -5.19
C GLY A 10 -9.94 -12.77 -6.29
N LEU A 11 -10.71 -11.71 -6.00
CA LEU A 11 -11.41 -10.95 -7.03
C LEU A 11 -10.46 -9.93 -7.67
N ASN A 12 -10.56 -9.80 -8.99
CA ASN A 12 -9.80 -8.86 -9.78
C ASN A 12 -10.75 -7.91 -10.51
N ALA A 13 -10.31 -6.66 -10.70
CA ALA A 13 -11.04 -5.69 -11.52
C ALA A 13 -10.67 -5.90 -13.00
N PHE A 14 -11.68 -5.85 -13.87
CA PHE A 14 -11.53 -5.91 -15.32
C PHE A 14 -12.11 -4.66 -15.96
N ASP A 15 -11.51 -4.20 -17.04
CA ASP A 15 -12.00 -3.06 -17.79
C ASP A 15 -13.08 -3.48 -18.82
N ILE A 16 -13.54 -2.52 -19.62
CA ILE A 16 -14.57 -2.75 -20.65
C ILE A 16 -14.11 -3.68 -21.78
N ALA A 17 -12.80 -3.90 -21.94
CA ALA A 17 -12.20 -4.81 -22.90
C ALA A 17 -11.94 -6.20 -22.28
N GLU A 18 -12.44 -6.44 -21.07
CA GLU A 18 -12.17 -7.64 -20.27
C GLU A 18 -10.68 -7.83 -19.95
N GLU A 19 -9.89 -6.76 -19.98
CA GLU A 19 -8.49 -6.79 -19.57
C GLU A 19 -8.36 -6.56 -18.07
N LEU A 20 -7.45 -7.31 -17.44
CA LEU A 20 -7.16 -7.17 -16.01
C LEU A 20 -6.66 -5.75 -15.72
N VAL A 21 -7.41 -5.01 -14.90
CA VAL A 21 -6.97 -3.69 -14.44
C VAL A 21 -5.78 -3.90 -13.54
N LYS A 22 -4.63 -3.37 -13.97
CA LYS A 22 -3.40 -3.45 -13.19
C LYS A 22 -3.62 -2.75 -11.84
N THR A 23 -3.40 -3.50 -10.77
CA THR A 23 -3.42 -2.98 -9.40
C THR A 23 -2.14 -2.18 -9.11
N MET A 24 -2.12 -1.50 -7.98
CA MET A 24 -0.93 -0.77 -7.54
C MET A 24 0.16 -1.76 -7.09
N ASP A 25 1.37 -1.59 -7.59
CA ASP A 25 2.56 -2.25 -7.03
C ASP A 25 3.01 -1.49 -5.77
N LEU A 26 3.17 -2.18 -4.64
CA LEU A 26 3.71 -1.53 -3.44
C LEU A 26 5.19 -1.17 -3.61
N PRO A 27 5.65 -0.04 -3.02
CA PRO A 27 7.06 0.28 -2.99
C PRO A 27 7.87 -0.83 -2.31
N LYS A 28 9.07 -1.15 -2.82
CA LYS A 28 9.91 -2.25 -2.29
C LYS A 28 10.24 -2.14 -0.79
N GLY A 29 10.24 -0.93 -0.24
CA GLY A 29 10.46 -0.68 1.19
C GLY A 29 9.25 -1.01 2.08
N LEU A 30 8.07 -1.17 1.48
CA LEU A 30 6.83 -1.50 2.16
C LEU A 30 6.61 -3.01 2.09
N GLN A 31 7.00 -3.71 3.15
CA GLN A 31 6.96 -5.17 3.22
C GLN A 31 6.13 -5.63 4.39
N GLY A 32 5.15 -6.50 4.13
CA GLY A 32 4.35 -7.13 5.17
C GLY A 32 5.19 -8.03 6.08
N VAL A 33 4.77 -8.15 7.34
CA VAL A 33 5.33 -9.13 8.28
C VAL A 33 4.23 -10.05 8.79
N GLY A 34 4.58 -11.30 9.06
CA GLY A 34 3.65 -12.32 9.52
C GLY A 34 3.01 -13.14 8.38
N PRO A 35 2.36 -14.27 8.73
CA PRO A 35 1.83 -15.22 7.76
C PRO A 35 0.62 -14.63 7.01
N GLY A 36 0.57 -14.89 5.69
CA GLY A 36 -0.59 -14.54 4.86
C GLY A 36 -0.76 -13.04 4.56
N CYS A 37 0.23 -12.20 4.87
CA CYS A 37 0.22 -10.80 4.47
C CYS A 37 0.52 -10.68 2.97
N THR A 38 -0.47 -10.22 2.20
CA THR A 38 -0.31 -9.83 0.80
C THR A 38 -0.22 -8.30 0.69
N ASP A 39 0.26 -7.81 -0.47
CA ASP A 39 0.35 -6.38 -0.74
C ASP A 39 -1.01 -5.68 -0.59
N GLU A 40 -2.12 -6.32 -1.00
CA GLU A 40 -3.47 -5.75 -0.84
C GLU A 40 -3.88 -5.64 0.63
N THR A 41 -3.60 -6.68 1.44
CA THR A 41 -3.92 -6.65 2.88
C THR A 41 -3.09 -5.59 3.60
N LEU A 42 -1.82 -5.43 3.21
CA LEU A 42 -0.96 -4.41 3.78
C LEU A 42 -1.43 -3.00 3.41
N LEU A 43 -1.74 -2.77 2.13
CA LEU A 43 -2.27 -1.49 1.65
C LEU A 43 -3.56 -1.12 2.40
N SER A 44 -4.45 -2.08 2.57
CA SER A 44 -5.72 -1.90 3.31
C SER A 44 -5.49 -1.56 4.79
N ALA A 45 -4.51 -2.20 5.43
CA ALA A 45 -4.15 -1.91 6.82
C ALA A 45 -3.56 -0.50 6.98
N ILE A 46 -2.71 -0.07 6.04
CA ILE A 46 -2.13 1.29 6.04
C ILE A 46 -3.23 2.33 5.81
N ALA A 47 -4.09 2.13 4.81
CA ALA A 47 -5.21 3.03 4.55
C ALA A 47 -6.14 3.16 5.77
N SER A 48 -6.43 2.05 6.44
CA SER A 48 -7.24 2.04 7.66
C SER A 48 -6.56 2.79 8.81
N ALA A 49 -5.26 2.60 9.01
CA ALA A 49 -4.50 3.30 10.03
C ALA A 49 -4.45 4.82 9.78
N LEU A 50 -4.20 5.24 8.53
CA LEU A 50 -4.21 6.65 8.11
C LEU A 50 -5.61 7.28 8.23
N HIS A 51 -6.67 6.51 8.00
CA HIS A 51 -8.04 7.01 8.12
C HIS A 51 -8.47 7.22 9.58
N THR A 52 -7.99 6.35 10.48
CA THR A 52 -8.43 6.33 11.88
C THR A 52 -7.50 7.07 12.85
N SER A 53 -6.30 7.47 12.39
CA SER A 53 -5.29 8.11 13.22
C SER A 53 -4.54 9.20 12.46
N THR A 54 -4.18 10.27 13.17
CA THR A 54 -3.27 11.32 12.66
C THR A 54 -1.80 11.02 12.98
N MET A 55 -1.51 9.87 13.59
CA MET A 55 -0.14 9.46 13.92
C MET A 55 0.59 8.94 12.68
N PRO A 56 1.93 9.15 12.61
CA PRO A 56 2.72 8.67 11.50
C PRO A 56 2.66 7.13 11.42
N ILE A 57 2.70 6.62 10.19
CA ILE A 57 2.87 5.20 9.92
C ILE A 57 4.37 4.90 9.86
N THR A 58 4.84 4.12 10.81
CA THR A 58 6.25 3.73 10.96
C THR A 58 6.45 2.22 10.88
N GLY A 59 5.37 1.44 10.91
CA GLY A 59 5.43 -0.02 10.90
C GLY A 59 5.92 -0.61 12.22
N GLN A 60 6.39 -1.84 12.17
CA GLN A 60 6.89 -2.58 13.33
C GLN A 60 8.38 -2.28 13.55
N LEU A 61 8.69 -1.46 14.56
CA LEU A 61 10.06 -1.02 14.85
C LEU A 61 10.96 -2.10 15.45
N SER A 62 10.38 -3.15 16.04
CA SER A 62 11.18 -4.21 16.64
C SER A 62 11.55 -5.28 15.62
N ALA A 63 12.85 -5.53 15.44
CA ALA A 63 13.35 -6.65 14.65
C ALA A 63 12.90 -8.02 15.21
N ALA A 64 12.46 -8.08 16.48
CA ALA A 64 11.90 -9.30 17.06
C ALA A 64 10.57 -9.71 16.41
N VAL A 65 9.85 -8.76 15.78
CA VAL A 65 8.60 -9.05 15.08
C VAL A 65 8.80 -10.03 13.92
N GLU A 66 9.97 -10.03 13.29
CA GLU A 66 10.29 -10.96 12.19
C GLU A 66 10.49 -12.39 12.72
N LYS A 67 10.98 -12.53 13.96
CA LYS A 67 11.26 -13.84 14.58
C LYS A 67 10.05 -14.39 15.33
N ASN A 68 9.26 -13.52 15.95
CA ASN A 68 8.09 -13.90 16.73
C ASN A 68 7.04 -12.78 16.75
N PRO A 69 6.24 -12.64 15.67
CA PRO A 69 5.30 -11.54 15.53
C PRO A 69 4.19 -11.54 16.59
N GLY A 70 3.88 -12.69 17.20
CA GLY A 70 2.78 -12.83 18.16
C GLY A 70 3.06 -12.26 19.56
N VAL A 71 4.33 -12.06 19.94
CA VAL A 71 4.71 -11.60 21.29
C VAL A 71 5.07 -10.11 21.28
N TRP A 72 5.63 -9.60 20.19
CA TRP A 72 6.21 -8.25 20.11
C TRP A 72 5.51 -7.41 19.04
N LEU A 73 4.18 -7.44 19.09
CA LEU A 73 3.32 -6.74 18.14
C LEU A 73 3.01 -5.33 18.64
N ASN A 74 3.33 -4.31 17.86
CA ASN A 74 2.76 -2.99 18.05
C ASN A 74 1.39 -2.93 17.36
N THR A 75 0.30 -3.00 18.14
CA THR A 75 -1.08 -2.93 17.64
C THR A 75 -1.46 -1.54 17.11
N SER A 76 -0.67 -0.50 17.38
CA SER A 76 -0.93 0.86 16.90
C SER A 76 -0.37 1.14 15.51
N GLN A 77 0.34 0.18 14.91
CA GLN A 77 0.99 0.29 13.62
C GLN A 77 0.63 -0.90 12.74
N PRO A 78 0.56 -0.74 11.40
CA PRO A 78 0.36 -1.87 10.49
C PRO A 78 1.43 -2.96 10.67
N LEU A 79 1.07 -4.20 10.34
CA LEU A 79 1.96 -5.37 10.34
C LEU A 79 2.90 -5.34 9.12
N CYS A 80 3.73 -4.30 9.04
CA CYS A 80 4.82 -4.20 8.06
C CYS A 80 6.17 -3.96 8.75
N LYS A 81 7.25 -4.23 8.03
CA LYS A 81 8.59 -3.83 8.45
C LYS A 81 8.62 -2.33 8.68
N ALA A 82 9.52 -1.91 9.59
CA ALA A 82 9.81 -0.50 9.75
C ALA A 82 10.24 0.10 8.41
N PHE A 83 9.65 1.23 8.05
CA PHE A 83 10.01 1.98 6.86
C PHE A 83 10.01 3.48 7.18
N MET A 84 10.71 4.23 6.33
CA MET A 84 10.80 5.68 6.43
C MET A 84 10.65 6.26 5.04
N VAL A 85 9.72 7.20 4.88
CA VAL A 85 9.56 7.96 3.64
C VAL A 85 10.62 9.06 3.65
N THR A 86 11.42 9.12 2.59
CA THR A 86 12.48 10.13 2.43
C THR A 86 12.02 11.25 1.50
N ASP A 87 12.70 12.41 1.56
CA ASP A 87 12.46 13.52 0.63
C ASP A 87 12.63 13.09 -0.84
N GLU A 88 13.54 12.14 -1.09
CA GLU A 88 13.76 11.60 -2.42
C GLU A 88 12.59 10.75 -2.91
N ASP A 89 11.93 9.99 -2.02
CA ASP A 89 10.71 9.25 -2.36
C ASP A 89 9.57 10.22 -2.72
N ILE A 90 9.44 11.31 -1.97
CA ILE A 90 8.46 12.37 -2.23
C ILE A 90 8.71 13.00 -3.60
N ARG A 91 9.94 13.45 -3.87
CA ARG A 91 10.32 14.08 -5.13
C ARG A 91 10.05 13.18 -6.34
N LYS A 92 10.40 11.89 -6.26
CA LYS A 92 10.13 10.92 -7.33
C LYS A 92 8.64 10.76 -7.59
N GLN A 93 7.83 10.72 -6.53
CA GLN A 93 6.39 10.58 -6.68
C GLN A 93 5.75 11.83 -7.29
N GLU A 94 6.21 13.02 -6.91
CA GLU A 94 5.77 14.29 -7.51
C GLU A 94 6.12 14.36 -9.01
N GLU A 95 7.34 13.99 -9.38
CA GLU A 95 7.79 13.94 -10.78
C GLU A 95 6.96 12.96 -11.61
N LEU A 96 6.66 11.78 -11.07
CA LEU A 96 5.82 10.79 -11.75
C LEU A 96 4.41 11.35 -12.02
N VAL A 97 3.79 11.97 -11.00
CA VAL A 97 2.45 12.57 -11.14
C VAL A 97 2.47 13.70 -12.17
N GLN A 98 3.49 14.56 -12.16
CA GLN A 98 3.62 15.64 -13.12
C GLN A 98 3.73 15.11 -14.55
N GLN A 99 4.56 14.09 -14.77
CA GLN A 99 4.72 13.47 -16.09
C GLN A 99 3.42 12.84 -16.60
N VAL A 100 2.70 12.12 -15.75
CA VAL A 100 1.41 11.49 -16.13
C VAL A 100 0.35 12.54 -16.45
N ARG A 101 0.25 13.62 -15.66
CA ARG A 101 -0.66 14.74 -15.95
C ARG A 101 -0.36 15.39 -17.30
N LYS A 102 0.91 15.64 -17.60
CA LYS A 102 1.32 16.20 -18.89
C LYS A 102 0.91 15.30 -20.06
N ARG A 103 1.14 13.99 -19.96
CA ARG A 103 0.71 13.03 -21.00
C ARG A 103 -0.81 13.03 -21.19
N LEU A 104 -1.56 13.14 -20.10
CA LEU A 104 -3.01 13.26 -20.16
C LEU A 104 -3.45 14.55 -20.86
N GLU A 105 -2.84 15.69 -20.53
CA GLU A 105 -3.10 16.97 -21.20
C GLU A 105 -2.80 16.89 -22.70
N GLU A 106 -1.66 16.32 -23.09
CA GLU A 106 -1.30 16.12 -24.51
C GLU A 106 -2.32 15.26 -25.24
N ALA A 107 -2.80 14.17 -24.62
CA ALA A 107 -3.83 13.31 -25.22
C ALA A 107 -5.18 14.03 -25.37
N LEU A 108 -5.57 14.85 -24.39
CA LEU A 108 -6.82 15.61 -24.43
C LEU A 108 -6.80 16.77 -25.45
N MET A 109 -5.61 17.29 -25.78
CA MET A 109 -5.43 18.38 -26.75
C MET A 109 -5.25 17.88 -28.18
N ALA A 110 -5.09 16.56 -28.38
CA ALA A 110 -4.91 15.93 -29.70
C ALA A 110 -6.23 15.51 -30.37
N ASP A 111 -7.35 15.56 -29.64
CA ASP A 111 -8.74 15.43 -30.12
C ASP A 111 -9.32 16.82 -30.46
#